data_AF-A0A2N0RPM7-F1
#
_entry.id   AF-A0A2N0RPM7-F1
#
_cell.length_a   1.000
_cell.length_b   1.000
_cell.length_c   1.000
_cell.angle_alpha   90.00
_cell.angle_beta   90.00
_cell.angle_gamma   90.00
#
_symmetry.space_group_name_H-M   'P 1'
#
loop_
_entity.id
_entity.type
_entity.pdbx_description
1 polymer ?
#
loop_
_entity_poly.entity_id
_entity_poly.type
_entity_poly.pdbx_seq_one_letter_code
_entity_poly.pdbx_strand_id
1 'polypeptide(L)'
;IINLYKPGEGITSHVDLPRFEDGIVVISLLSSCVMQFKPLSDISDIEQDGDNTNYYNKFKDIQNTGETIPVILRPGSVLALSGSSRYNWTHGIEENEIDEVGDEKIVRNIRVSVTLRKMKQDQLLLNKDDSNSFSFEVKKRGH
;
A
#
# COMPACT_ATOMS: atom_id res chain seq x y z
N ILE A 1 8.86 8.88 -0.41
CA ILE A 1 8.54 9.33 0.97
C ILE A 1 9.35 8.49 1.93
N ILE A 2 9.90 9.08 2.99
CA ILE A 2 10.55 8.34 4.08
C ILE A 2 9.68 8.52 5.32
N ASN A 3 9.29 7.43 5.95
CA ASN A 3 8.55 7.46 7.21
C ASN A 3 9.41 6.86 8.32
N LEU A 4 9.42 7.50 9.49
CA LEU A 4 10.06 7.03 10.72
C LEU A 4 8.95 6.76 11.74
N TYR A 5 8.96 5.59 12.36
CA TYR A 5 8.04 5.21 13.42
C TYR A 5 8.84 4.81 14.66
N LYS A 6 8.51 5.41 15.81
CA LYS A 6 8.95 4.95 17.12
C LYS A 6 8.06 3.80 17.61
N PRO A 7 8.48 3.03 18.62
CA PRO A 7 7.59 2.10 19.31
C PRO A 7 6.29 2.80 19.74
N GLY A 8 5.13 2.16 19.49
CA GLY A 8 3.82 2.75 19.74
C GLY A 8 3.25 3.58 18.61
N GLU A 9 4.06 4.12 17.70
CA GLU A 9 3.56 4.92 16.57
C GLU A 9 3.07 4.04 15.42
N GLY A 10 2.12 4.58 14.66
CA GLY A 10 1.48 3.90 13.55
C GLY A 10 1.07 4.87 12.44
N ILE A 11 0.25 4.37 11.51
CA ILE A 11 -0.43 5.16 10.50
C ILE A 11 -1.86 4.64 10.36
N THR A 12 -2.83 5.55 10.48
CA THR A 12 -4.25 5.25 10.32
C THR A 12 -4.50 4.51 9.00
N SER A 13 -5.42 3.55 9.02
CA SER A 13 -5.82 2.80 7.82
C SER A 13 -6.32 3.74 6.72
N HIS A 14 -5.75 3.64 5.52
CA HIS A 14 -6.07 4.52 4.39
C HIS A 14 -5.80 3.84 3.05
N VAL A 15 -6.31 4.46 1.97
CA VAL A 15 -5.89 4.17 0.58
C VAL A 15 -4.99 5.31 0.11
N ASP A 16 -3.92 4.99 -0.62
CA ASP A 16 -3.03 6.00 -1.19
C ASP A 16 -3.77 6.89 -2.22
N LEU A 17 -3.45 8.18 -2.21
CA LEU A 17 -4.11 9.19 -3.04
C LEU A 17 -4.17 8.79 -4.54
N PRO A 18 -5.28 9.09 -5.24
CA PRO A 18 -5.46 8.73 -6.65
C PRO A 18 -4.55 9.49 -7.62
N ARG A 19 -3.78 10.48 -7.12
CA ARG A 19 -2.80 11.26 -7.89
C ARG A 19 -1.53 10.48 -8.28
N PHE A 20 -1.31 9.33 -7.64
CA PHE A 20 -0.24 8.41 -8.00
C PHE A 20 -0.72 7.38 -9.02
N GLU A 21 0.17 6.86 -9.86
CA GLU A 21 -0.11 5.76 -10.78
C GLU A 21 -0.38 4.45 -10.02
N ASP A 22 -0.68 3.38 -10.77
CA ASP A 22 -0.63 2.03 -10.23
C ASP A 22 0.82 1.63 -9.93
N GLY A 23 1.01 0.80 -8.90
CA GLY A 23 2.33 0.45 -8.39
C GLY A 23 2.81 1.37 -7.27
N ILE A 24 2.74 0.86 -6.05
CA ILE A 24 3.38 1.43 -4.86
C ILE A 24 4.37 0.41 -4.33
N VAL A 25 5.57 0.87 -3.98
CA VAL A 25 6.59 0.00 -3.37
C VAL A 25 6.96 0.56 -2.00
N VAL A 26 6.89 -0.28 -0.97
CA VAL A 26 7.30 0.06 0.40
C VAL A 26 8.47 -0.83 0.78
N ILE A 27 9.61 -0.20 1.04
CA ILE A 27 10.82 -0.87 1.54
C ILE A 27 10.86 -0.67 3.05
N SER A 28 10.93 -1.76 3.82
CA SER A 28 10.97 -1.71 5.29
C SER A 28 12.40 -1.89 5.80
N LEU A 29 12.83 -1.05 6.74
CA LEU A 29 14.17 -0.99 7.27
C LEU A 29 14.15 -0.97 8.81
N LEU A 30 15.27 -1.36 9.40
CA LEU A 30 15.58 -1.35 10.84
C LEU A 30 14.79 -2.33 11.70
N SER A 31 13.46 -2.23 11.80
CA SER A 31 12.64 -3.12 12.64
C SER A 31 11.40 -3.64 11.93
N SER A 32 10.91 -4.79 12.40
CA SER A 32 9.66 -5.38 11.93
C SER A 32 8.45 -4.59 12.46
N CYS A 33 7.35 -4.62 11.72
CA CYS A 33 6.01 -4.28 12.19
C CYS A 33 4.96 -5.05 11.41
N VAL A 34 3.70 -4.97 11.83
CA VAL A 34 2.56 -5.51 11.09
C VAL A 34 1.82 -4.38 10.38
N MET A 35 1.55 -4.57 9.09
CA MET A 35 0.64 -3.73 8.32
C MET A 35 -0.66 -4.49 8.10
N GLN A 36 -1.76 -3.84 8.45
CA GLN A 36 -3.11 -4.37 8.38
C GLN A 36 -3.76 -3.97 7.06
N PHE A 37 -4.21 -4.96 6.29
CA PHE A 37 -4.97 -4.75 5.06
C PHE A 37 -6.43 -5.07 5.28
N LYS A 38 -7.33 -4.18 4.87
CA LYS A 38 -8.77 -4.41 4.96
C LYS A 38 -9.44 -4.05 3.63
N PRO A 39 -10.30 -4.90 3.06
CA PRO A 39 -11.01 -4.53 1.85
C PRO A 39 -11.99 -3.37 2.12
N LEU A 40 -12.20 -2.52 1.12
CA LEU A 40 -13.31 -1.58 1.12
C LEU A 40 -14.62 -2.37 0.97
N SER A 41 -15.62 -2.05 1.79
CA SER A 41 -16.88 -2.81 1.90
C SER A 41 -17.81 -2.70 0.69
N ASP A 42 -17.55 -1.80 -0.26
CA ASP A 42 -18.49 -1.48 -1.34
C ASP A 42 -17.90 -1.79 -2.73
N ILE A 43 -17.93 -3.06 -3.14
CA ILE A 43 -17.94 -3.41 -4.57
C ILE A 43 -19.27 -4.10 -4.85
N SER A 44 -20.33 -3.30 -4.93
CA SER A 44 -21.54 -3.70 -5.64
C SER A 44 -21.21 -3.77 -7.13
N ASP A 45 -21.47 -4.93 -7.74
CA ASP A 45 -21.57 -5.15 -9.18
C ASP A 45 -20.25 -5.20 -9.99
N ILE A 46 -19.57 -6.35 -9.94
CA ILE A 46 -18.72 -6.79 -11.05
C ILE A 46 -19.34 -8.08 -11.61
N GLU A 47 -19.68 -8.02 -12.91
CA GLU A 47 -20.31 -9.09 -13.69
C GLU A 47 -19.48 -10.38 -13.68
N GLN A 48 -20.19 -11.51 -13.59
CA GLN A 48 -19.59 -12.85 -13.70
C GLN A 48 -19.10 -13.06 -15.13
N ASP A 49 -17.79 -13.00 -15.35
CA ASP A 49 -17.19 -13.69 -16.50
C ASP A 49 -16.39 -14.89 -16.00
N GLY A 50 -16.79 -16.06 -16.49
CA GLY A 50 -16.50 -17.35 -15.88
C GLY A 50 -15.16 -17.91 -16.31
N ASP A 51 -14.16 -17.85 -15.43
CA ASP A 51 -13.11 -18.90 -15.36
C ASP A 51 -12.27 -18.93 -14.05
N ASN A 52 -12.61 -18.15 -13.01
CA ASN A 52 -11.82 -18.09 -11.76
C ASN A 52 -12.66 -17.96 -10.47
N THR A 53 -13.72 -18.77 -10.37
CA THR A 53 -14.70 -18.73 -9.26
C THR A 53 -14.10 -18.92 -7.86
N ASN A 54 -13.06 -19.73 -7.69
CA ASN A 54 -12.53 -20.04 -6.35
C ASN A 54 -11.80 -18.88 -5.67
N TYR A 55 -10.96 -18.13 -6.41
CA TYR A 55 -10.33 -16.92 -5.86
C TYR A 55 -11.37 -15.83 -5.63
N TYR A 56 -12.28 -15.63 -6.58
CA TYR A 56 -13.32 -14.61 -6.53
C TYR A 56 -14.27 -14.78 -5.34
N ASN A 57 -14.66 -16.03 -5.06
CA ASN A 57 -15.51 -16.36 -3.91
C ASN A 57 -14.79 -16.08 -2.60
N LYS A 58 -13.51 -16.46 -2.45
CA LYS A 58 -12.71 -16.12 -1.27
C LYS A 58 -12.56 -14.61 -1.07
N PHE A 59 -12.37 -13.84 -2.15
CA PHE A 59 -12.31 -12.38 -2.07
C PHE A 59 -13.64 -11.77 -1.60
N LYS A 60 -14.78 -12.28 -2.09
CA LYS A 60 -16.11 -11.87 -1.62
C LYS A 60 -16.34 -12.28 -0.16
N ASP A 61 -15.89 -13.44 0.25
CA ASP A 61 -16.00 -13.89 1.65
C ASP A 61 -15.22 -12.96 2.58
N ILE A 62 -13.97 -12.62 2.24
CA ILE A 62 -13.13 -11.68 3.02
C ILE A 62 -13.75 -10.27 3.05
N GLN A 63 -14.34 -9.83 1.93
CA GLN A 63 -15.08 -8.56 1.87
C GLN A 63 -16.29 -8.55 2.79
N ASN A 64 -17.07 -9.64 2.79
CA ASN A 64 -18.27 -9.77 3.60
C ASN A 64 -17.97 -9.94 5.10
N THR A 65 -16.84 -10.58 5.45
CA THR A 65 -16.41 -10.70 6.85
C THR A 65 -15.81 -9.41 7.39
N GLY A 66 -15.34 -8.52 6.50
CA GLY A 66 -14.57 -7.34 6.87
C GLY A 66 -13.25 -7.70 7.58
N GLU A 67 -12.76 -8.91 7.34
CA GLU A 67 -11.58 -9.46 8.00
C GLU A 67 -10.33 -8.68 7.59
N THR A 68 -9.51 -8.38 8.58
CA THR A 68 -8.22 -7.72 8.38
C THR A 68 -7.17 -8.77 8.10
N ILE A 69 -6.40 -8.59 7.03
CA ILE A 69 -5.26 -9.43 6.69
C ILE A 69 -3.97 -8.80 7.23
N PRO A 70 -3.32 -9.40 8.24
CA PRO A 70 -2.04 -8.92 8.76
C PRO A 70 -0.89 -9.33 7.84
N VAL A 71 -0.01 -8.38 7.52
CA VAL A 71 1.23 -8.61 6.77
C VAL A 71 2.42 -8.18 7.60
N ILE A 72 3.32 -9.13 7.91
CA ILE A 72 4.55 -8.86 8.65
C ILE A 72 5.59 -8.24 7.71
N LEU A 73 6.00 -7.01 8.01
CA LEU A 73 7.00 -6.26 7.26
C LEU A 73 8.36 -6.33 7.98
N ARG A 74 9.19 -7.32 7.65
CA ARG A 74 10.53 -7.49 8.24
C ARG A 74 11.54 -6.46 7.68
N PRO A 75 12.64 -6.14 8.40
CA PRO A 75 13.74 -5.35 7.84
C PRO A 75 14.27 -6.00 6.56
N GLY A 76 14.47 -5.18 5.51
CA GLY A 76 14.89 -5.63 4.18
C GLY A 76 13.75 -6.15 3.29
N SER A 77 12.53 -6.29 3.80
CA SER A 77 11.37 -6.68 2.98
C SER A 77 10.91 -5.57 2.05
N VAL A 78 10.34 -5.96 0.92
CA VAL A 78 9.70 -5.08 -0.05
C VAL A 78 8.26 -5.51 -0.23
N LEU A 79 7.34 -4.61 0.04
CA LEU A 79 5.92 -4.76 -0.22
C LEU A 79 5.57 -3.99 -1.50
N ALA A 80 4.93 -4.67 -2.45
CA ALA A 80 4.43 -4.06 -3.69
C ALA A 80 2.90 -4.12 -3.72
N LEU A 81 2.25 -2.98 -3.97
CA LEU A 81 0.80 -2.88 -4.13
C LEU A 81 0.46 -2.47 -5.55
N SER A 82 -0.43 -3.23 -6.17
CA SER A 82 -0.94 -2.97 -7.52
C SER A 82 -2.38 -3.43 -7.68
N GLY A 83 -3.11 -2.84 -8.64
CA GLY A 83 -4.50 -3.18 -8.91
C GLY A 83 -5.37 -3.13 -7.64
N SER A 84 -6.15 -4.18 -7.38
CA SER A 84 -7.10 -4.19 -6.25
C SER A 84 -6.45 -3.85 -4.90
N SER A 85 -5.28 -4.43 -4.58
CA SER A 85 -4.57 -4.15 -3.32
C SER A 85 -4.17 -2.68 -3.09
N ARG A 86 -4.11 -1.89 -4.17
CA ARG A 86 -3.72 -0.48 -4.18
C ARG A 86 -4.92 0.48 -4.25
N TYR A 87 -6.06 0.01 -4.73
CA TYR A 87 -7.25 0.86 -4.96
C TYR A 87 -8.45 0.48 -4.09
N ASN A 88 -8.63 -0.81 -3.78
CA ASN A 88 -9.82 -1.35 -3.13
C ASN A 88 -9.56 -1.89 -1.72
N TRP A 89 -8.37 -1.67 -1.19
CA TRP A 89 -7.97 -2.11 0.14
C TRP A 89 -7.36 -0.93 0.88
N THR A 90 -7.74 -0.76 2.14
CA THR A 90 -7.04 0.14 3.06
C THR A 90 -5.86 -0.59 3.66
N HIS A 91 -4.81 0.16 3.95
CA HIS A 91 -3.62 -0.32 4.67
C HIS A 91 -3.27 0.62 5.81
N GLY A 92 -2.83 0.07 6.93
CA GLY A 92 -2.42 0.84 8.11
C GLY A 92 -1.46 0.07 9.00
N ILE A 93 -0.78 0.79 9.90
CA ILE A 93 0.02 0.19 10.98
C ILE A 93 -0.62 0.69 12.26
N GLU A 94 -1.12 -0.20 13.11
CA GLU A 94 -1.78 0.20 14.36
C GLU A 94 -0.81 0.89 15.32
N GLU A 95 -1.29 1.73 16.24
CA GLU A 95 -0.47 2.37 17.27
C GLU A 95 -0.26 1.43 18.46
N ASN A 96 0.69 0.51 18.34
CA ASN A 96 1.00 -0.50 19.36
C ASN A 96 2.51 -0.59 19.60
N GLU A 97 2.91 -1.02 20.79
CA GLU A 97 4.32 -1.36 21.10
C GLU A 97 4.67 -2.80 20.75
N ILE A 98 3.66 -3.68 20.67
CA ILE A 98 3.82 -5.11 20.39
C ILE A 98 2.76 -5.51 19.37
N ASP A 99 3.18 -6.16 18.28
CA ASP A 99 2.27 -6.83 17.35
C ASP A 99 2.22 -8.33 17.65
N GLU A 100 1.04 -8.94 17.55
CA GLU A 100 0.83 -10.38 17.70
C GLU A 100 0.08 -10.93 16.48
N VAL A 101 0.70 -11.83 15.73
CA VAL A 101 0.15 -12.43 14.51
C VAL A 101 0.40 -13.93 14.53
N GLY A 102 -0.66 -14.71 14.72
CA GLY A 102 -0.55 -16.16 14.95
C GLY A 102 0.32 -16.42 16.18
N ASP A 103 1.39 -17.19 15.99
CA ASP A 103 2.35 -17.51 17.05
C ASP A 103 3.52 -16.51 17.15
N GLU A 104 3.58 -15.51 16.27
CA GLU A 104 4.68 -14.53 16.24
C GLU A 104 4.31 -13.27 17.05
N LYS A 105 5.18 -12.94 18.02
CA LYS A 105 5.13 -11.71 18.80
C LYS A 105 6.29 -10.80 18.40
N ILE A 106 5.98 -9.60 17.92
CA ILE A 106 6.94 -8.61 17.45
C ILE A 106 6.94 -7.42 18.40
N VAL A 107 7.99 -7.30 19.22
CA VAL A 107 8.21 -6.08 20.00
C VAL A 107 8.74 -5.00 19.06
N ARG A 108 7.99 -3.91 18.88
CA ARG A 108 8.34 -2.85 17.95
C ARG A 108 9.57 -2.09 18.44
N ASN A 109 10.40 -1.68 17.48
CA ASN A 109 11.51 -0.77 17.68
C ASN A 109 11.41 0.37 16.64
N ILE A 110 12.43 1.22 16.55
CA ILE A 110 12.50 2.25 15.52
C ILE A 110 12.46 1.60 14.14
N ARG A 111 11.40 1.91 13.39
CA ARG A 111 11.19 1.47 12.01
C ARG A 111 11.38 2.65 11.06
N VAL A 112 12.11 2.40 9.98
CA VAL A 112 12.14 3.32 8.83
C VAL A 112 11.52 2.62 7.63
N SER A 113 10.76 3.35 6.83
CA SER A 113 10.31 2.85 5.53
C SER A 113 10.50 3.88 4.44
N VAL A 114 10.80 3.38 3.24
CA VAL A 114 10.87 4.18 2.02
C VAL A 114 9.73 3.75 1.11
N THR A 115 8.81 4.67 0.86
CA THR A 115 7.70 4.47 -0.06
C THR A 115 8.00 5.16 -1.40
N LEU A 116 8.01 4.37 -2.47
CA LEU A 116 8.16 4.80 -3.85
C LEU A 116 6.80 4.78 -4.54
N ARG A 117 6.48 5.87 -5.23
CA ARG A 117 5.25 6.05 -6.00
C ARG A 117 5.57 6.86 -7.24
N LYS A 118 4.91 6.56 -8.35
CA LYS A 118 4.98 7.38 -9.56
C LYS A 118 3.80 8.34 -9.57
N MET A 119 4.05 9.63 -9.81
CA MET A 119 2.97 10.61 -9.97
C MET A 119 2.36 10.49 -11.37
N LYS A 120 1.03 10.59 -11.47
CA LYS A 120 0.36 10.59 -12.78
C LYS A 120 0.74 11.83 -13.59
N GLN A 121 0.80 11.68 -14.91
CA GLN A 121 1.27 12.71 -15.83
C GLN A 121 0.40 13.98 -15.80
N ASP A 122 -0.92 13.85 -15.68
CA ASP A 122 -1.87 14.95 -15.54
C ASP A 122 -1.61 15.77 -14.26
N GLN A 123 -1.26 15.10 -13.17
CA GLN A 123 -0.92 15.72 -11.90
C GLN A 123 0.47 16.38 -11.92
N LEU A 124 1.39 15.88 -12.75
CA LEU A 124 2.69 16.51 -12.99
C LEU A 124 2.57 17.84 -13.74
N LEU A 125 1.61 17.97 -14.65
CA LEU A 125 1.39 19.21 -15.41
C LEU A 125 0.79 20.30 -14.54
N LEU A 126 -0.16 19.97 -13.66
CA LEU A 126 -0.73 20.91 -12.69
C LEU A 126 0.32 21.45 -11.70
N ASN A 127 1.32 20.64 -11.32
CA ASN A 127 2.39 21.07 -10.42
C ASN A 127 3.53 21.84 -11.11
N LYS A 128 3.52 21.98 -12.44
CA LYS A 128 4.57 22.71 -13.18
C LYS A 128 4.30 24.21 -13.28
N ASP A 129 3.08 24.65 -13.00
CA ASP A 129 2.71 26.07 -13.05
C ASP A 129 3.11 26.82 -11.76
N ASP A 130 3.51 26.10 -10.71
CA ASP A 130 4.07 26.64 -9.48
C ASP A 130 5.61 26.46 -9.46
N SER A 131 6.31 27.50 -9.93
CA SER A 131 7.76 27.82 -9.82
C SER A 131 8.78 26.70 -9.49
N ASN A 132 9.76 26.52 -10.41
CA ASN A 132 10.95 25.63 -10.44
C ASN A 132 10.80 24.26 -11.13
N SER A 133 10.43 24.28 -12.41
CA SER A 133 10.42 23.09 -13.25
C SER A 133 11.84 22.68 -13.72
N PHE A 134 12.37 21.59 -13.16
CA PHE A 134 13.35 20.76 -13.88
C PHE A 134 12.61 19.92 -14.92
N SER A 135 12.84 20.19 -16.19
CA SER A 135 12.34 19.37 -17.31
C SER A 135 13.25 18.16 -17.52
N PHE A 136 12.72 16.95 -17.34
CA PHE A 136 13.34 15.74 -17.88
C PHE A 136 12.68 15.44 -19.23
N GLU A 137 13.41 15.69 -20.32
CA GLU A 137 13.02 15.27 -21.66
C GLU A 137 13.36 13.78 -21.85
N VAL A 138 12.34 12.93 -21.95
CA VAL A 138 12.55 11.54 -22.37
C VAL A 138 12.65 11.51 -23.88
N LYS A 139 13.88 11.49 -24.40
CA LYS A 139 14.15 11.32 -25.83
C LYS A 139 13.93 9.85 -26.19
N LYS A 140 12.79 9.51 -26.78
CA LYS A 140 12.60 8.20 -27.45
C LYS A 140 13.58 8.12 -28.61
N ARG A 141 14.58 7.24 -28.53
CA ARG A 141 15.36 6.83 -29.70
C ARG A 141 14.47 5.90 -30.52
N GLY A 142 14.12 6.34 -31.72
CA GLY A 142 13.52 5.47 -32.72
C GLY A 142 14.56 4.50 -33.27
N HIS A 143 14.16 3.24 -33.38
CA HIS A 143 14.62 2.31 -34.40
C HIS A 143 13.38 1.60 -34.94
#